data_AF-A0A9D8X9D0-F1
#
_entry.id   AF-A0A9D8X9D0-F1
#
_cell.length_a   1.000
_cell.length_b   1.000
_cell.length_c   1.000
_cell.angle_alpha   90.00
_cell.angle_beta   90.00
_cell.angle_gamma   90.00
#
_symmetry.space_group_name_H-M   'P 1'
#
loop_
_entity.id
_entity.type
_entity.pdbx_description
1 polymer ?
#
loop_
_entity_poly.entity_id
_entity_poly.type
_entity_poly.pdbx_seq_one_letter_code
_entity_poly.pdbx_strand_id
1 'polypeptide(L)'
;MRKAKPRKRILLPDPKFNDVEVTRFVNNLMLDGKKSIAYTIFYDSLELVSKKMKDADKSPLEIWKQALENITPQVEVKSKRIGGATFQV
;
A
#
# COMPACT_ATOMS: atom_id res chain seq x y z
N MET A 1 20.16 12.16 5.51
CA MET A 1 20.68 13.28 4.70
C MET A 1 20.54 14.56 5.52
N ARG A 2 21.65 15.14 5.98
CA ARG A 2 21.67 16.36 6.83
C ARG A 2 21.35 17.64 6.04
N LYS A 3 21.16 17.52 4.72
CA LYS A 3 20.78 18.56 3.74
C LYS A 3 19.26 18.56 3.49
N ALA A 4 18.81 19.52 2.67
CA ALA A 4 17.41 19.72 2.28
C ALA A 4 16.67 18.43 1.90
N LYS A 5 15.38 18.38 2.25
CA LYS A 5 14.52 17.22 2.01
C LYS A 5 14.44 16.91 0.50
N PRO A 6 14.68 15.65 0.07
CA PRO A 6 14.57 15.28 -1.34
C PRO A 6 13.13 15.47 -1.83
N ARG A 7 12.99 15.78 -3.12
CA ARG A 7 11.68 15.94 -3.78
C ARG A 7 10.93 14.61 -3.74
N LYS A 8 9.64 14.66 -3.40
CA LYS A 8 8.77 13.47 -3.45
C LYS A 8 8.56 13.08 -4.91
N ARG A 9 8.71 11.79 -5.23
CA ARG A 9 8.39 11.25 -6.55
C ARG A 9 6.88 11.03 -6.64
N ILE A 10 6.24 11.66 -7.61
CA ILE A 10 4.80 11.47 -7.88
C ILE A 10 4.66 10.20 -8.71
N LEU A 11 3.81 9.29 -8.26
CA LEU A 11 3.50 8.06 -8.98
C LEU A 11 2.34 8.32 -9.94
N LEU A 12 2.41 7.73 -11.12
CA LEU A 12 1.30 7.71 -12.06
C LEU A 12 0.19 6.77 -11.51
N PRO A 13 -1.09 7.08 -11.78
CA PRO A 13 -2.20 6.22 -11.39
C PRO A 13 -2.24 4.93 -12.22
N ASP A 14 -2.95 3.94 -11.69
CA ASP A 14 -3.15 2.64 -12.33
C ASP A 14 -3.96 2.76 -13.65
N PRO A 15 -3.61 2.05 -14.73
CA PRO A 15 -4.33 2.15 -16.00
C PRO A 15 -5.76 1.61 -15.98
N LYS A 16 -6.13 0.72 -15.05
CA LYS A 16 -7.45 0.08 -15.00
C LYS A 16 -8.41 0.80 -14.05
N PHE A 17 -7.91 1.16 -12.87
CA PHE A 17 -8.71 1.77 -11.81
C PHE A 17 -8.41 3.26 -11.58
N ASN A 18 -7.42 3.82 -12.28
CA ASN A 18 -6.97 5.21 -12.13
C ASN A 18 -6.58 5.58 -10.69
N ASP A 19 -6.09 4.62 -9.91
CA ASP A 19 -5.73 4.79 -8.51
C ASP A 19 -4.22 4.75 -8.29
N VAL A 20 -3.70 5.69 -7.50
CA VAL A 20 -2.29 5.80 -7.14
C VAL A 20 -1.90 4.77 -6.07
N GLU A 21 -2.83 4.37 -5.21
CA GLU A 21 -2.59 3.38 -4.14
C GLU A 21 -2.32 2.00 -4.72
N VAL A 22 -3.08 1.62 -5.76
CA VAL A 22 -2.87 0.37 -6.51
C VAL A 22 -1.48 0.35 -7.12
N THR A 23 -1.07 1.43 -7.78
CA THR A 23 0.28 1.52 -8.37
C THR A 23 1.37 1.44 -7.31
N ARG A 24 1.17 2.05 -6.13
CA ARG A 24 2.12 1.93 -5.01
C ARG A 24 2.22 0.48 -4.51
N PHE A 25 1.09 -0.21 -4.39
CA PHE A 25 1.06 -1.61 -3.95
C PHE A 25 1.77 -2.53 -4.94
N VAL A 26 1.47 -2.40 -6.24
CA VAL A 26 2.11 -3.20 -7.30
C VAL A 26 3.62 -2.96 -7.34
N ASN A 27 4.09 -1.72 -7.13
CA ASN A 27 5.52 -1.45 -7.06
C ASN A 27 6.22 -2.13 -5.88
N ASN A 28 5.53 -2.34 -4.75
CA ASN A 28 6.06 -3.08 -3.60
C ASN A 28 5.99 -4.60 -3.80
N LEU A 29 5.00 -5.09 -4.56
CA LEU A 29 4.84 -6.50 -4.89
C LEU A 29 5.83 -6.98 -5.97
N MET A 30 6.25 -6.07 -6.84
CA MET A 30 7.20 -6.35 -7.93
C MET A 30 8.57 -6.75 -7.41
N LEU A 31 9.09 -7.88 -7.90
CA LEU A 31 10.47 -8.35 -7.73
C LEU A 31 11.23 -8.25 -9.06
N ASP A 32 12.52 -7.96 -9.01
CA ASP A 32 13.43 -7.86 -10.16
C ASP A 32 12.96 -6.92 -11.29
N GLY A 33 12.15 -5.91 -10.98
CA GLY A 33 11.63 -4.96 -11.97
C GLY A 33 10.53 -5.51 -12.89
N LYS A 34 9.98 -6.70 -12.61
CA LYS A 34 8.96 -7.36 -13.44
C LYS A 34 7.55 -6.80 -13.19
N LYS A 35 7.28 -5.58 -13.66
CA LYS A 35 6.01 -4.88 -13.38
C LYS A 35 4.78 -5.52 -14.02
N SER A 36 4.91 -6.06 -15.22
CA SER A 36 3.79 -6.71 -15.93
C SER A 36 3.27 -7.93 -15.16
N ILE A 37 4.17 -8.79 -14.65
CA ILE A 37 3.80 -9.97 -13.85
C ILE A 37 3.13 -9.55 -12.54
N ALA A 38 3.63 -8.50 -11.89
CA ALA A 38 3.04 -7.98 -10.66
C ALA A 38 1.59 -7.48 -10.87
N TYR A 39 1.31 -6.82 -12.00
CA TYR A 39 -0.06 -6.43 -12.34
C TYR A 39 -0.98 -7.63 -12.59
N THR A 40 -0.50 -8.64 -13.34
CA THR A 40 -1.26 -9.87 -13.58
C THR A 40 -1.66 -10.54 -12.27
N ILE A 41 -0.69 -10.79 -11.38
CA ILE A 41 -0.94 -11.41 -10.07
C ILE A 41 -1.95 -10.60 -9.25
N PHE A 42 -1.84 -9.26 -9.26
CA PHE A 42 -2.74 -8.40 -8.51
C PHE A 42 -4.19 -8.46 -9.03
N TYR A 43 -4.38 -8.36 -10.36
CA TYR A 43 -5.72 -8.44 -10.95
C TYR A 43 -6.34 -9.83 -10.81
N ASP A 44 -5.54 -10.89 -10.95
CA ASP A 44 -5.98 -12.28 -10.72
C ASP A 44 -6.44 -12.46 -9.26
N SER A 45 -5.70 -11.86 -8.32
CA SER A 45 -6.07 -11.87 -6.90
C SER A 45 -7.39 -11.14 -6.63
N LEU A 46 -7.63 -9.99 -7.29
CA LEU A 46 -8.91 -9.28 -7.20
C LEU A 46 -10.07 -10.10 -7.77
N GLU A 47 -9.84 -10.87 -8.84
CA GLU A 47 -10.84 -11.77 -9.40
C GLU A 47 -11.16 -12.91 -8.42
N LEU A 48 -10.15 -13.48 -7.76
CA LEU A 48 -10.35 -14.48 -6.71
C LEU A 48 -11.15 -13.95 -5.52
N VAL A 49 -10.87 -12.71 -5.10
CA VAL A 49 -11.64 -12.02 -4.04
C VAL A 49 -13.08 -11.85 -4.47
N SER A 50 -13.33 -11.38 -5.70
CA SER A 50 -14.69 -11.25 -6.25
C SER A 50 -15.45 -12.58 -6.27
N LYS A 51 -14.78 -13.68 -6.63
CA LYS A 51 -15.39 -15.03 -6.65
C LYS A 51 -15.74 -15.55 -5.26
N LYS A 52 -14.94 -15.21 -4.25
CA LYS A 52 -15.15 -15.66 -2.85
C LYS A 52 -16.12 -14.79 -2.08
N MET A 53 -16.16 -13.49 -2.35
CA MET A 53 -16.95 -12.51 -1.63
C MET A 53 -18.18 -12.05 -2.42
N LYS A 54 -18.82 -12.97 -3.14
CA LYS A 54 -20.04 -12.71 -3.92
C LYS A 54 -21.20 -12.17 -3.09
N ASP A 55 -21.17 -12.39 -1.78
CA ASP A 55 -22.20 -11.97 -0.83
C ASP A 55 -21.97 -10.55 -0.29
N ALA A 56 -20.84 -9.93 -0.61
CA ALA A 56 -20.59 -8.53 -0.29
C ALA A 56 -20.92 -7.68 -1.53
N ASP A 57 -21.93 -6.81 -1.44
CA ASP A 57 -22.30 -5.82 -2.48
C ASP A 57 -21.20 -4.78 -2.78
N LYS A 58 -19.96 -5.02 -2.33
CA LYS A 58 -18.83 -4.10 -2.41
C LYS A 58 -17.89 -4.49 -3.55
N SER A 59 -17.35 -3.50 -4.22
CA SER A 59 -16.35 -3.72 -5.27
C SER A 59 -15.11 -4.43 -4.69
N PRO A 60 -14.48 -5.38 -5.41
CA PRO A 60 -13.26 -6.05 -4.93
C PRO A 60 -12.15 -5.07 -4.51
N LEU A 61 -12.12 -3.89 -5.15
CA LEU A 61 -11.18 -2.82 -4.84
C LEU A 61 -11.49 -2.14 -3.50
N GLU A 62 -12.76 -1.95 -3.17
CA GLU A 62 -13.19 -1.39 -1.88
C GLU A 62 -12.90 -2.35 -0.73
N ILE A 63 -13.12 -3.65 -0.95
CA ILE A 63 -12.77 -4.68 0.04
C ILE A 63 -11.26 -4.65 0.33
N TRP A 64 -10.44 -4.53 -0.73
CA TRP A 64 -8.99 -4.39 -0.58
C TRP A 64 -8.60 -3.12 0.18
N LYS A 65 -9.22 -1.97 -0.11
CA LYS A 65 -8.99 -0.71 0.63
C LYS A 65 -9.39 -0.82 2.10
N GLN A 66 -10.54 -1.42 2.39
CA GLN A 66 -10.97 -1.65 3.77
C GLN A 66 -9.97 -2.54 4.52
N ALA A 67 -9.42 -3.56 3.86
CA ALA A 67 -8.39 -4.40 4.45
C ALA A 67 -7.11 -3.61 4.76
N LEU A 68 -6.71 -2.68 3.89
CA LEU A 68 -5.58 -1.79 4.16
C LEU A 68 -5.81 -0.87 5.35
N GLU A 69 -7.01 -0.30 5.49
CA GLU A 69 -7.38 0.50 6.64
C GLU A 69 -7.29 -0.31 7.94
N ASN A 70 -7.80 -1.54 7.93
CA ASN A 70 -7.78 -2.43 9.09
C ASN A 70 -6.35 -2.84 9.51
N ILE A 71 -5.41 -2.95 8.56
CA ILE A 71 -4.01 -3.30 8.84
C ILE A 71 -3.20 -2.08 9.29
N THR A 72 -3.64 -0.87 8.96
CA THR A 72 -2.89 0.35 9.26
C THR A 72 -2.90 0.64 10.78
N PRO A 73 -1.76 0.58 11.47
CA PRO A 73 -1.71 0.87 12.90
C PRO A 73 -1.97 2.36 13.14
N GLN A 74 -2.70 2.68 14.21
CA GLN A 74 -2.99 4.07 14.57
C GLN A 74 -1.78 4.77 15.20
N VAL A 75 -0.91 4.02 15.87
CA VAL A 75 0.25 4.56 16.59
C VAL A 75 1.47 3.70 16.29
N GLU A 76 2.59 4.35 15.98
CA GLU A 76 3.91 3.73 15.92
C GLU A 76 4.74 4.23 17.11
N VAL A 77 5.46 3.34 17.77
CA VAL A 77 6.36 3.71 18.86
C VAL A 77 7.74 4.02 18.28
N LYS A 78 8.29 5.19 18.58
CA LYS A 78 9.63 5.63 18.13
C LYS A 78 10.50 6.02 19.31
N SER A 79 11.77 5.63 19.25
CA SER A 79 12.73 6.03 20.27
C SER A 79 13.04 7.52 20.14
N LYS A 80 12.85 8.28 21.23
CA LYS A 80 13.22 9.69 21.33
C LYS A 80 14.02 9.93 22.60
N ARG A 81 15.18 10.60 22.48
CA ARG A 81 16.03 10.95 23.63
C ARG A 81 15.65 12.33 24.16
N ILE A 82 15.31 12.41 25.44
CA ILE A 82 14.91 13.66 26.12
C ILE A 82 15.59 13.68 27.49
N GLY A 83 16.31 14.76 27.82
CA GLY A 83 16.90 14.94 29.16
C GLY A 83 17.93 13.89 29.58
N GLY A 84 18.56 13.18 28.63
CA GLY A 84 19.59 12.17 28.90
C GLY A 84 19.08 10.72 28.86
N ALA A 85 17.79 10.48 29.10
CA ALA A 85 17.12 9.18 29.01
C ALA A 85 16.48 8.95 27.63
N THR A 86 16.30 7.67 27.26
CA THR A 86 15.64 7.24 26.01
C THR A 86 14.20 6.83 26.29
N PHE A 87 13.26 7.50 25.65
CA PHE A 87 11.83 7.19 25.73
C PHE A 87 11.38 6.49 24.45
N GLN A 88 10.45 5.56 24.61
CA GLN A 88 9.65 5.02 23.51
C GLN A 88 8.36 5.85 23.47
N VAL A 89 8.30 6.81 22.55
CA VAL A 89 7.18 7.76 22.38
C VAL A 89 6.47 7.46 21.08
#